data_AF-A0A958RDQ5-F1
#
_entry.id   AF-A0A958RDQ5-F1
#
_cell.length_a   1.000
_cell.length_b   1.000
_cell.length_c   1.000
_cell.angle_alpha   90.00
_cell.angle_beta   90.00
_cell.angle_gamma   90.00
#
_symmetry.space_group_name_H-M   'P 1'
#
loop_
_entity.id
_entity.type
_entity.pdbx_description
1 polymer ?
#
loop_
_entity_poly.entity_id
_entity_poly.type
_entity_poly.pdbx_seq_one_letter_code
_entity_poly.pdbx_strand_id
1 'polypeptide(L)'
;MKKPFLRFIALSLCCLPVFLPAQTTFRLVEQLQWETSDQSIRQGSQEWQVRKFKGGVVGEQYPDVPLFVRTLRLPAHGLLDVQLVRGNYSDLEREAGPGDALVGEALEFHTRIDRDRNGYYGIVEFVPIIKTGMRYRKL
;
A
#
# COMPACT_ATOMS: atom_id res chain seq x y z
N MET A 1 28.99 -51.19 52.71
CA MET A 1 29.53 -51.52 51.37
C MET A 1 28.68 -50.81 50.33
N LYS A 2 29.22 -49.72 49.74
CA LYS A 2 29.61 -49.56 48.32
C LYS A 2 28.42 -49.48 47.33
N LYS A 3 28.16 -48.22 46.91
CA LYS A 3 27.37 -47.61 45.81
C LYS A 3 27.37 -48.43 44.48
N PRO A 4 26.53 -48.19 43.42
CA PRO A 4 26.20 -46.82 42.95
C PRO A 4 24.96 -46.53 42.04
N PHE A 5 24.83 -45.22 41.72
CA PHE A 5 24.43 -44.63 40.43
C PHE A 5 22.93 -44.50 40.09
N LEU A 6 22.33 -43.31 40.25
CA LEU A 6 22.29 -42.22 39.25
C LEU A 6 21.57 -42.61 37.95
N ARG A 7 20.28 -42.29 37.84
CA ARG A 7 19.61 -41.98 36.56
C ARG A 7 18.68 -40.78 36.74
N PHE A 8 19.31 -39.61 36.78
CA PHE A 8 18.72 -38.39 36.22
C PHE A 8 18.84 -38.50 34.70
N ILE A 9 17.73 -38.65 33.98
CA ILE A 9 17.60 -38.34 32.55
C ILE A 9 16.22 -37.67 32.45
N ALA A 10 16.14 -36.36 32.71
CA ALA A 10 16.16 -35.36 31.64
C ALA A 10 15.10 -35.66 30.56
N LEU A 11 13.82 -35.52 30.90
CA LEU A 11 12.75 -35.32 29.92
C LEU A 11 12.83 -33.87 29.41
N SER A 12 13.95 -33.56 28.76
CA SER A 12 14.24 -32.28 28.11
C SER A 12 14.36 -32.55 26.62
N LEU A 13 13.26 -32.92 25.97
CA LEU A 13 13.24 -33.10 24.52
C LEU A 13 11.82 -33.02 23.97
N CYS A 14 11.40 -31.80 23.63
CA CYS A 14 10.55 -31.46 22.47
C CYS A 14 10.07 -29.99 22.54
N CYS A 15 10.96 -29.05 22.82
CA CYS A 15 10.80 -27.70 22.26
C CYS A 15 11.42 -27.72 20.87
N LEU A 16 10.77 -28.43 19.93
CA LEU A 16 10.99 -28.15 18.51
C LEU A 16 10.57 -26.69 18.31
N PRO A 17 11.47 -25.79 17.86
CA PRO A 17 11.06 -24.44 17.54
C PRO A 17 10.05 -24.55 16.40
N VAL A 18 8.78 -24.28 16.71
CA VAL A 18 7.76 -24.04 15.71
C VAL A 18 8.17 -22.73 15.04
N PHE A 19 8.95 -22.82 13.97
CA PHE A 19 9.10 -21.70 13.05
C PHE A 19 7.71 -21.42 12.50
N LEU A 20 7.06 -20.38 13.02
CA LEU A 20 5.87 -19.80 12.43
C LEU A 20 6.35 -18.79 11.37
N PRO A 21 6.43 -19.14 10.06
CA PRO A 21 6.70 -18.14 9.04
C PRO A 21 5.41 -17.35 8.80
N ALA A 22 5.07 -16.41 9.68
CA ALA A 22 3.80 -15.70 9.59
C ALA A 22 3.92 -14.25 9.10
N GLN A 23 5.13 -13.75 8.83
CA GLN A 23 5.32 -12.37 8.38
C GLN A 23 6.22 -12.33 7.14
N THR A 24 5.64 -11.93 6.01
CA THR A 24 6.37 -11.66 4.76
C THR A 24 6.46 -10.16 4.56
N THR A 25 7.67 -9.65 4.37
CA THR A 25 7.89 -8.22 4.11
C THR A 25 8.19 -7.98 2.64
N PHE A 26 7.49 -7.01 2.04
CA PHE A 26 7.74 -6.54 0.69
C PHE A 26 8.28 -5.11 0.74
N ARG A 27 9.31 -4.83 -0.06
CA ARG A 27 9.82 -3.47 -0.23
C ARG A 27 9.42 -2.94 -1.61
N LEU A 28 8.62 -1.90 -1.63
CA LEU A 28 8.25 -1.17 -2.84
C LEU A 28 9.09 0.10 -2.93
N VAL A 29 9.73 0.30 -4.09
CA VAL A 29 10.45 1.52 -4.43
C VAL A 29 9.92 1.95 -5.78
N GLU A 30 9.16 3.03 -5.79
CA GLU A 30 8.47 3.54 -6.96
C GLU A 30 8.82 5.01 -7.15
N GLN A 31 8.96 5.42 -8.41
CA GLN A 31 9.11 6.81 -8.80
C GLN A 31 7.97 7.16 -9.75
N LEU A 32 7.04 7.99 -9.27
CA LEU A 32 5.86 8.37 -10.04
C LEU A 32 6.25 9.39 -11.11
N GLN A 33 6.11 8.99 -12.37
CA GLN A 33 6.40 9.83 -13.52
C GLN A 33 5.18 10.69 -13.83
N TRP A 34 5.05 11.83 -13.16
CA TRP A 34 3.96 12.77 -13.38
C TRP A 34 4.04 13.45 -14.73
N GLU A 35 2.88 13.65 -15.34
CA GLU A 35 2.75 14.47 -16.53
C GLU A 35 3.03 15.95 -16.22
N THR A 36 3.43 16.67 -17.26
CA THR A 36 3.75 18.11 -17.16
C THR A 36 2.52 19.00 -17.21
N SER A 37 1.41 18.51 -17.76
CA SER A 37 0.16 19.24 -17.94
C SER A 37 -1.03 18.43 -17.46
N ASP A 38 -2.12 19.12 -17.17
CA ASP A 38 -3.39 18.49 -16.83
C ASP A 38 -4.08 17.93 -18.07
N GLN A 39 -4.88 16.88 -17.86
CA GLN A 39 -5.75 16.30 -18.85
C GLN A 39 -7.20 16.61 -18.47
N SER A 40 -7.99 17.06 -19.46
CA SER A 40 -9.44 17.14 -19.34
C SER A 40 -10.05 15.74 -19.38
N ILE A 41 -10.80 15.39 -18.34
CA ILE A 41 -11.64 14.20 -18.30
C ILE A 41 -13.09 14.61 -18.23
N ARG A 42 -13.90 14.09 -19.15
CA ARG A 42 -15.33 14.34 -19.18
C ARG A 42 -16.10 13.14 -18.68
N GLN A 43 -17.00 13.37 -17.72
CA GLN A 43 -17.90 12.37 -17.18
C GLN A 43 -19.33 12.92 -17.22
N GLY A 44 -20.11 12.45 -18.18
CA GLY A 44 -21.42 13.03 -18.49
C GLY A 44 -21.30 14.48 -18.98
N SER A 45 -21.97 15.41 -18.29
CA SER A 45 -21.93 16.84 -18.59
C SER A 45 -20.80 17.60 -17.89
N GLN A 46 -20.09 16.97 -16.95
CA GLN A 46 -19.02 17.58 -16.17
C GLN A 46 -17.66 17.31 -16.80
N GLU A 47 -16.76 18.28 -16.69
CA GLU A 47 -15.36 18.20 -17.12
C GLU A 47 -14.46 18.52 -15.93
N TRP A 48 -13.43 17.70 -15.75
CA TRP A 48 -12.46 17.77 -14.66
C TRP A 48 -11.05 17.87 -15.21
N GLN A 49 -10.21 18.66 -14.54
CA GLN A 49 -8.78 18.69 -14.82
C GLN A 49 -8.07 17.74 -13.88
N VAL A 50 -7.28 16.82 -14.42
CA VAL A 50 -6.46 15.92 -13.61
C VAL A 50 -5.05 15.83 -14.17
N ARG A 51 -4.05 15.99 -13.30
CA ARG A 51 -2.67 15.61 -13.60
C ARG A 51 -2.50 14.15 -13.28
N LYS A 52 -2.12 13.33 -14.25
CA LYS A 52 -1.82 11.92 -14.03
C LYS A 52 -0.32 11.69 -13.90
N PHE A 53 0.03 10.51 -13.43
CA PHE A 53 1.35 9.93 -13.58
C PHE A 53 1.23 8.64 -14.38
N LYS A 54 2.34 8.19 -14.95
CA LYS A 54 2.38 6.94 -15.73
C LYS A 54 1.86 5.76 -14.91
N GLY A 55 0.80 5.12 -15.40
CA GLY A 55 0.15 3.98 -14.74
C GLY A 55 -0.87 4.35 -13.66
N GLY A 56 -1.05 5.65 -13.38
CA GLY A 56 -2.13 6.13 -12.51
C GLY A 56 -3.49 5.92 -13.16
N VAL A 57 -4.43 5.39 -12.39
CA VAL A 57 -5.82 5.19 -12.82
C VAL A 57 -6.71 6.27 -12.22
N VAL A 58 -7.85 6.57 -12.84
CA VAL A 58 -8.86 7.47 -12.26
C VAL A 58 -10.13 6.69 -12.07
N GLY A 59 -10.73 6.83 -10.89
CA GLY A 59 -12.02 6.19 -10.59
C GLY A 59 -13.18 7.01 -11.13
N GLU A 60 -14.33 6.38 -11.31
CA GLU A 60 -15.55 7.08 -11.70
C GLU A 60 -16.09 7.99 -10.60
N GLN A 61 -15.86 7.65 -9.33
CA GLN A 61 -16.36 8.42 -8.19
C GLN A 61 -15.55 9.70 -7.95
N TYR A 62 -14.25 9.66 -8.25
CA TYR A 62 -13.30 10.75 -8.01
C TYR A 62 -12.40 10.93 -9.24
N PRO A 63 -12.92 11.50 -10.34
CA PRO A 63 -12.21 11.59 -11.61
C PRO A 63 -11.08 12.62 -11.64
N ASP A 64 -11.01 13.51 -10.64
CA ASP A 64 -10.06 14.61 -10.51
C ASP A 64 -8.78 14.24 -9.71
N VAL A 65 -8.67 13.01 -9.22
CA VAL A 65 -7.48 12.48 -8.53
C VAL A 65 -7.01 11.17 -9.15
N PRO A 66 -5.71 11.01 -9.43
CA PRO A 66 -5.17 9.73 -9.84
C PRO A 66 -4.97 8.81 -8.62
N LEU A 67 -5.20 7.52 -8.82
CA LEU A 67 -4.93 6.46 -7.88
C LEU A 67 -3.68 5.69 -8.32
N PHE A 68 -2.80 5.46 -7.36
CA PHE A 68 -1.76 4.45 -7.48
C PHE A 68 -2.35 3.10 -7.08
N VAL A 69 -2.11 2.05 -7.88
CA VAL A 69 -2.55 0.69 -7.58
C VAL A 69 -1.39 -0.26 -7.81
N ARG A 70 -1.09 -1.09 -6.82
CA ARG A 70 -0.09 -2.15 -6.94
C ARG A 70 -0.63 -3.48 -6.46
N THR A 71 -0.44 -4.49 -7.29
CA THR A 71 -0.76 -5.89 -6.96
C THR A 71 0.52 -6.66 -6.64
N LEU A 72 0.51 -7.40 -5.54
CA LEU A 72 1.60 -8.24 -5.05
C LEU A 72 1.12 -9.68 -4.95
N ARG A 73 1.91 -10.64 -5.41
CA ARG A 73 1.61 -12.05 -5.17
C ARG A 73 1.96 -12.40 -3.73
N LEU A 74 1.02 -13.01 -3.01
CA LEU A 74 1.19 -13.41 -1.62
C LEU A 74 1.33 -14.94 -1.51
N PRO A 75 2.18 -15.43 -0.59
CA PRO A 75 2.31 -16.86 -0.36
C PRO A 75 1.08 -17.48 0.33
N ALA A 76 0.31 -16.67 1.07
CA ALA A 76 -0.87 -17.09 1.81
C ALA A 76 -1.86 -15.93 2.01
N HIS A 77 -3.05 -16.26 2.50
CA HIS A 77 -4.02 -15.27 2.99
C HIS A 77 -3.51 -14.59 4.28
N GLY A 78 -4.01 -13.39 4.59
CA GLY A 78 -3.60 -12.67 5.80
C GLY A 78 -4.18 -11.26 5.90
N LEU A 79 -3.39 -10.36 6.49
CA LEU A 79 -3.62 -8.91 6.49
C LEU A 79 -2.39 -8.24 5.88
N LEU A 80 -2.61 -7.08 5.24
CA LEU A 80 -1.54 -6.24 4.74
C LEU A 80 -1.44 -4.99 5.61
N ASP A 81 -0.23 -4.74 6.10
CA ASP A 81 0.13 -3.48 6.73
C ASP A 81 1.11 -2.74 5.83
N VAL A 82 0.86 -1.47 5.59
CA VAL A 82 1.61 -0.64 4.64
C VAL A 82 2.14 0.57 5.36
N GLN A 83 3.45 0.75 5.30
CA GLN A 83 4.13 1.88 5.90
C GLN A 83 4.94 2.64 4.85
N LEU A 84 4.71 3.97 4.77
CA LEU A 84 5.57 4.85 4.00
C LEU A 84 6.89 5.07 4.77
N VAL A 85 7.97 4.47 4.28
CA VAL A 85 9.30 4.65 4.89
C VAL A 85 9.95 5.97 4.45
N ARG A 86 9.76 6.37 3.19
CA ARG A 86 10.31 7.61 2.62
C ARG A 86 9.44 8.06 1.44
N GLY A 87 9.09 9.33 1.41
CA GLY A 87 8.45 9.99 0.27
C GLY A 87 9.08 11.36 0.03
N ASN A 88 9.27 11.71 -1.24
CA ASN A 88 9.67 13.05 -1.65
C ASN A 88 8.45 13.69 -2.29
N TYR A 89 8.16 14.94 -1.95
CA TYR A 89 6.97 15.61 -2.45
C TYR A 89 7.36 16.86 -3.25
N SER A 90 6.62 17.15 -4.30
CA SER A 90 6.71 18.38 -5.07
C SER A 90 5.36 19.10 -5.10
N ASP A 91 5.38 20.41 -5.31
CA ASP A 91 4.15 21.19 -5.38
C ASP A 91 3.29 20.75 -6.56
N LEU A 92 1.98 20.73 -6.34
CA LEU A 92 0.97 20.46 -7.35
C LEU A 92 0.01 21.63 -7.39
N GLU A 93 0.08 22.40 -8.47
CA GLU A 93 -0.93 23.40 -8.79
C GLU A 93 -2.17 22.67 -9.29
N ARG A 94 -3.24 22.73 -8.49
CA ARG A 94 -4.57 22.23 -8.83
C ARG A 94 -5.63 22.99 -8.05
N GLU A 95 -6.85 22.95 -8.55
CA GLU A 95 -8.03 23.43 -7.83
C GLU A 95 -8.61 22.33 -6.92
N ALA A 96 -9.38 22.77 -5.93
CA ALA A 96 -10.13 21.86 -5.06
C ALA A 96 -11.23 21.16 -5.87
N GLY A 97 -11.38 19.86 -5.66
CA GLY A 97 -12.36 19.05 -6.37
C GLY A 97 -12.97 17.98 -5.47
N PRO A 98 -13.89 17.15 -6.00
CA PRO A 98 -14.56 16.11 -5.23
C PRO A 98 -13.57 15.06 -4.68
N GLY A 99 -12.45 14.82 -5.39
CA GLY A 99 -11.38 13.93 -4.98
C GLY A 99 -10.62 14.39 -3.73
N ASP A 100 -10.80 15.62 -3.28
CA ASP A 100 -10.24 16.11 -2.01
C ASP A 100 -10.70 15.29 -0.80
N ALA A 101 -11.84 14.60 -0.91
CA ALA A 101 -12.31 13.67 0.13
C ALA A 101 -11.33 12.51 0.39
N LEU A 102 -10.44 12.20 -0.57
CA LEU A 102 -9.41 11.16 -0.47
C LEU A 102 -8.01 11.73 -0.18
N VAL A 103 -7.86 13.06 -0.08
CA VAL A 103 -6.57 13.74 0.06
C VAL A 103 -6.43 14.28 1.46
N GLY A 104 -5.63 13.60 2.29
CA GLY A 104 -5.30 14.02 3.65
C GLY A 104 -3.97 14.77 3.77
N GLU A 105 -3.59 15.09 5.00
CA GLU A 105 -2.24 15.60 5.32
C GLU A 105 -1.15 14.53 5.21
N ALA A 106 -1.55 13.26 5.27
CA ALA A 106 -0.74 12.08 5.03
C ALA A 106 -1.40 11.19 3.97
N LEU A 107 -0.60 10.32 3.34
CA LEU A 107 -1.13 9.31 2.43
C LEU A 107 -1.97 8.30 3.22
N GLU A 108 -3.20 8.08 2.77
CA GLU A 108 -4.06 7.02 3.25
C GLU A 108 -3.94 5.81 2.32
N PHE A 109 -3.53 4.67 2.88
CA PHE A 109 -3.38 3.43 2.12
C PHE A 109 -4.59 2.54 2.36
N HIS A 110 -5.27 2.19 1.27
CA HIS A 110 -6.29 1.15 1.29
C HIS A 110 -5.66 -0.15 0.81
N THR A 111 -5.98 -1.24 1.50
CA THR A 111 -5.45 -2.55 1.19
C THR A 111 -6.54 -3.59 1.15
N ARG A 112 -6.39 -4.58 0.28
CA ARG A 112 -7.26 -5.77 0.26
C ARG A 112 -6.48 -6.99 -0.20
N ILE A 113 -6.95 -8.15 0.21
CA ILE A 113 -6.43 -9.43 -0.27
C ILE A 113 -7.50 -10.10 -1.11
N ASP A 114 -7.12 -10.39 -2.35
CA ASP A 114 -7.91 -11.16 -3.29
C ASP A 114 -7.36 -12.58 -3.41
N ARG A 115 -8.21 -13.49 -3.88
CA ARG A 115 -7.84 -14.87 -4.20
C ARG A 115 -8.42 -15.25 -5.54
N ASP A 116 -7.60 -15.87 -6.38
CA ASP A 116 -8.05 -16.58 -7.58
C ASP A 116 -7.51 -18.03 -7.60
N ARG A 117 -7.62 -18.69 -8.75
CA ARG A 117 -7.09 -20.06 -8.97
C ARG A 117 -5.56 -20.17 -8.92
N ASN A 118 -4.84 -19.08 -9.14
CA ASN A 118 -3.39 -18.98 -9.23
C ASN A 118 -2.73 -18.56 -7.90
N GLY A 119 -3.51 -18.11 -6.92
CA GLY A 119 -3.05 -17.86 -5.56
C GLY A 119 -3.74 -16.68 -4.87
N TYR A 120 -3.03 -16.10 -3.90
CA TYR A 120 -3.45 -14.91 -3.17
C TYR A 120 -2.73 -13.67 -3.70
N TYR A 121 -3.43 -12.55 -3.72
CA TYR A 121 -2.92 -11.28 -4.23
C TYR A 121 -3.24 -10.18 -3.23
N GLY A 122 -2.22 -9.41 -2.87
CA GLY A 122 -2.37 -8.20 -2.10
C GLY A 122 -2.50 -7.01 -3.03
N ILE A 123 -3.50 -6.16 -2.81
CA ILE A 123 -3.69 -4.93 -3.55
C ILE A 123 -3.48 -3.78 -2.57
N VAL A 124 -2.61 -2.85 -2.97
CA VAL A 124 -2.37 -1.59 -2.26
C VAL A 124 -2.77 -0.46 -3.18
N GLU A 125 -3.66 0.40 -2.71
CA GLU A 125 -4.13 1.56 -3.43
C GLU A 125 -4.10 2.81 -2.56
N PHE A 126 -3.77 3.95 -3.17
CA PHE A 126 -3.78 5.25 -2.50
C PHE A 126 -3.77 6.39 -3.53
N VAL A 127 -4.17 7.58 -3.09
CA VAL A 127 -3.99 8.82 -3.87
C VAL A 127 -2.60 9.40 -3.55
N PRO A 128 -1.67 9.52 -4.51
CA PRO A 128 -0.32 10.01 -4.26
C PRO A 128 -0.25 11.55 -4.19
N ILE A 129 -1.24 12.15 -3.55
CA ILE A 129 -1.37 13.59 -3.32
C ILE A 129 -1.67 13.78 -1.84
N ILE A 130 -1.02 14.76 -1.22
CA ILE A 130 -1.33 15.24 0.12
C ILE A 130 -1.73 16.71 0.04
N LYS A 131 -2.49 17.17 1.04
CA LYS A 131 -2.90 18.57 1.17
C LYS A 131 -2.48 19.10 2.53
N THR A 132 -1.91 20.30 2.56
CA THR A 132 -1.60 21.01 3.80
C THR A 132 -2.15 22.43 3.68
N GLY A 133 -3.21 22.74 4.42
CA GLY A 133 -4.00 23.96 4.22
C GLY A 133 -4.62 23.99 2.83
N MET A 134 -4.26 24.99 2.01
CA MET A 134 -4.73 25.10 0.62
C MET A 134 -3.73 24.60 -0.42
N ARG A 135 -2.57 24.06 0.00
CA ARG A 135 -1.52 23.63 -0.92
C ARG A 135 -1.56 22.12 -1.11
N TYR A 136 -1.54 21.68 -2.37
CA TYR A 136 -1.41 20.29 -2.73
C TYR A 136 0.03 19.97 -3.06
N ARG A 137 0.47 18.78 -2.67
CA ARG A 137 1.77 18.24 -3.03
C ARG A 137 1.62 16.81 -3.52
N LYS A 138 2.35 16.47 -4.56
CA LYS A 138 2.35 15.15 -5.19
C LYS A 138 3.63 14.40 -4.82
N LEU A 139 3.51 13.09 -4.63
CA LEU A 139 4.63 12.17 -4.36
C LEU A 139 5.49 11.93 -5.61
#